data_AF-A0A2V8XXX4-F1
#
_entry.id   AF-A0A2V8XXX4-F1
#
_cell.length_a   1.000
_cell.length_b   1.000
_cell.length_c   1.000
_cell.angle_alpha   90.00
_cell.angle_beta   90.00
_cell.angle_gamma   90.00
#
_symmetry.space_group_name_H-M   'P 1'
#
loop_
_entity.id
_entity.type
_entity.pdbx_description
1 polymer ?
#
loop_
_entity_poly.entity_id
_entity_poly.type
_entity_poly.pdbx_seq_one_letter_code
_entity_poly.pdbx_strand_id
1 'polypeptide(L)'
;MAQGPAKSNGLTVLYNERPGLPLVAASLVLRSGSGANPPDKPGLASFTARMLQQGTTTRSALQIADRSADLGASFWSRASMDSSLVGTQALTRNFPDVLELLADVALHATFPNAEIERVRKERAAALVQEKDDPFSVATRVMRTALYGPHHPYGYPDIGTAESLKAISREDLVKFWQEHY
;
A
#
# COMPACT_ATOMS: atom_id res chain seq x y z
N MET A 1 14.88 -3.69 -20.34
CA MET A 1 14.92 -3.25 -18.92
C MET A 1 16.36 -2.99 -18.57
N ALA A 2 16.70 -1.73 -18.32
CA ALA A 2 18.03 -1.32 -17.90
C ALA A 2 18.02 -1.09 -16.37
N GLN A 3 19.13 -1.43 -15.72
CA GLN A 3 19.35 -1.14 -14.30
C GLN A 3 20.19 0.14 -14.20
N GLY A 4 19.69 1.15 -13.50
CA GLY A 4 20.47 2.32 -13.12
C GLY A 4 21.48 1.96 -12.02
N PRO A 5 22.51 2.78 -11.80
CA PRO A 5 23.48 2.54 -10.73
C PRO A 5 22.76 2.47 -9.38
N ALA A 6 23.18 1.53 -8.52
CA ALA A 6 22.74 1.48 -7.14
C ALA A 6 23.04 2.82 -6.47
N LYS A 7 22.03 3.41 -5.83
CA LYS A 7 22.20 4.66 -5.09
C LYS A 7 22.94 4.37 -3.77
N SER A 8 23.59 5.38 -3.19
CA SER A 8 24.32 5.25 -1.92
C SER A 8 23.45 4.81 -0.75
N ASN A 9 22.12 5.00 -0.84
CA ASN A 9 21.14 4.55 0.14
C ASN A 9 20.64 3.10 -0.10
N GLY A 10 21.23 2.36 -1.05
CA GLY A 10 20.83 0.97 -1.36
C GLY A 10 19.62 0.83 -2.29
N LEU A 11 18.98 1.93 -2.69
CA LEU A 11 17.84 1.88 -3.61
C LEU A 11 18.29 1.46 -5.02
N THR A 12 17.61 0.46 -5.58
CA THR A 12 17.79 0.01 -6.97
C THR A 12 16.75 0.68 -7.88
N VAL A 13 17.21 1.31 -8.95
CA VAL A 13 16.32 1.92 -9.96
C VAL A 13 16.34 1.09 -11.23
N LEU A 14 15.19 0.55 -11.61
CA LEU A 14 14.98 -0.15 -12.86
C LEU A 14 14.14 0.73 -13.78
N TYR A 15 14.54 0.86 -15.05
CA TYR A 15 13.77 1.62 -16.02
C TYR A 15 13.74 0.91 -17.37
N ASN A 16 12.69 1.21 -18.13
CA ASN A 16 12.51 0.68 -19.48
C ASN A 16 11.82 1.74 -20.33
N GLU A 17 12.63 2.49 -21.09
CA GLU A 17 12.12 3.54 -21.97
C GLU A 17 11.35 2.92 -23.16
N ARG A 18 10.21 3.54 -23.49
CA ARG A 18 9.38 3.18 -24.64
C ARG A 18 8.99 4.47 -25.38
N PRO A 19 9.62 4.78 -26.52
CA PRO A 19 9.28 5.97 -27.29
C PRO A 19 7.83 5.92 -27.81
N GLY A 20 7.22 7.09 -28.01
CA GLY A 20 5.94 7.23 -28.72
C GLY A 20 4.71 7.49 -27.85
N LEU A 21 4.80 7.35 -26.53
CA LEU A 21 3.74 7.77 -25.59
C LEU A 21 4.32 8.75 -24.56
N PRO A 22 3.73 9.94 -24.37
CA PRO A 22 4.17 10.91 -23.37
C PRO A 22 3.66 10.52 -21.97
N LEU A 23 3.82 9.26 -21.59
CA LEU A 23 3.36 8.69 -20.33
C LEU A 23 4.54 8.04 -19.60
N VAL A 24 4.58 8.24 -18.29
CA VAL A 24 5.55 7.59 -17.40
C VAL A 24 4.79 6.96 -16.25
N ALA A 25 5.14 5.71 -15.94
CA ALA A 25 4.67 5.02 -14.75
C ALA A 25 5.88 4.70 -13.85
N ALA A 26 5.70 4.89 -12.56
CA ALA A 26 6.70 4.58 -11.55
C ALA A 26 6.06 3.82 -10.41
N SER A 27 6.85 2.96 -9.75
CA SER A 27 6.43 2.29 -8.54
C SER A 27 7.63 2.10 -7.63
N LEU A 28 7.51 2.56 -6.39
CA LEU A 28 8.37 2.11 -5.30
C LEU A 28 7.90 0.71 -4.90
N VAL A 29 8.83 -0.25 -4.95
CA VAL A 29 8.57 -1.65 -4.58
C VAL A 29 9.41 -2.00 -3.38
N LEU A 30 8.73 -2.37 -2.30
CA LEU A 30 9.32 -2.73 -1.02
C LEU A 30 9.20 -4.23 -0.85
N ARG A 31 10.26 -4.89 -0.40
CA ARG A 31 10.32 -6.35 -0.23
C ARG A 31 9.72 -6.79 1.10
N SER A 32 8.51 -6.29 1.38
CA SER A 32 7.73 -6.62 2.58
C SER A 32 6.25 -6.55 2.25
N GLY A 33 5.49 -7.55 2.67
CA GLY A 33 4.06 -7.67 2.43
C GLY A 33 3.36 -8.34 3.61
N SER A 34 2.23 -9.01 3.36
CA SER A 34 1.49 -9.71 4.42
C SER A 34 2.27 -10.83 5.09
N GLY A 35 3.35 -11.33 4.47
CA GLY A 35 4.29 -12.27 5.09
C GLY A 35 5.00 -11.71 6.33
N ALA A 36 5.11 -10.39 6.45
CA ALA A 36 5.69 -9.72 7.61
C ALA A 36 4.63 -9.37 8.69
N ASN A 37 3.36 -9.71 8.49
CA ASN A 37 2.33 -9.48 9.51
C ASN A 37 2.63 -10.31 10.77
N PRO A 38 2.54 -9.71 11.96
CA PRO A 38 2.47 -10.48 13.20
C PRO A 38 1.32 -11.48 13.17
N PRO A 39 1.47 -12.69 13.77
CA PRO A 39 0.43 -13.72 13.73
C PRO A 39 -0.94 -13.27 14.28
N ASP A 40 -0.94 -12.33 15.22
CA ASP A 40 -2.13 -11.74 15.84
C ASP A 40 -2.66 -10.49 15.12
N LYS A 41 -1.95 -10.01 14.08
CA LYS A 41 -2.31 -8.80 13.31
C LYS A 41 -2.34 -9.03 11.80
N PRO A 42 -3.07 -10.05 11.30
CA PRO A 42 -3.26 -10.20 9.86
C PRO A 42 -3.88 -8.93 9.25
N GLY A 43 -3.40 -8.56 8.06
CA GLY A 43 -3.85 -7.36 7.35
C GLY A 43 -3.11 -6.08 7.71
N LEU A 44 -2.14 -6.11 8.64
CA LEU A 44 -1.34 -4.95 9.03
C LEU A 44 -0.62 -4.33 7.82
N ALA A 45 0.11 -5.12 7.03
CA ALA A 45 0.85 -4.64 5.86
C ALA A 45 -0.04 -3.89 4.85
N SER A 46 -1.21 -4.46 4.52
CA SER A 46 -2.13 -3.82 3.58
C SER A 46 -2.78 -2.57 4.18
N PHE A 47 -3.02 -2.56 5.49
CA PHE A 47 -3.58 -1.40 6.18
C PHE A 47 -2.56 -0.26 6.20
N THR A 48 -1.31 -0.56 6.54
CA THR A 48 -0.20 0.39 6.44
C THR A 48 -0.09 0.96 5.03
N ALA A 49 -0.09 0.12 4.00
CA ALA A 49 -0.03 0.57 2.61
C ALA A 49 -1.20 1.51 2.25
N ARG A 50 -2.44 1.17 2.64
CA ARG A 50 -3.62 2.02 2.42
C ARG A 50 -3.50 3.37 3.13
N MET A 51 -2.91 3.39 4.32
CA MET A 51 -2.77 4.58 5.15
C MET A 51 -1.75 5.59 4.62
N LEU A 52 -0.81 5.20 3.76
CA LEU A 52 0.17 6.12 3.17
C LEU A 52 -0.49 7.31 2.48
N GLN A 53 -1.59 7.06 1.75
CA GLN A 53 -2.33 8.11 1.04
C GLN A 53 -3.23 8.97 1.94
N GLN A 54 -3.26 8.71 3.26
CA GLN A 54 -4.21 9.36 4.17
C GLN A 54 -3.63 10.56 4.92
N GLY A 55 -2.38 10.91 4.65
CA GLY A 55 -1.79 12.13 5.16
C GLY A 55 -0.28 12.02 5.32
N THR A 56 0.39 13.10 4.98
CA THR A 56 1.82 13.32 5.22
C THR A 56 2.02 14.44 6.24
N THR A 57 3.26 14.78 6.52
CA THR A 57 3.61 15.94 7.36
C THR A 57 3.19 17.27 6.73
N THR A 58 3.01 17.30 5.40
CA THR A 58 2.72 18.53 4.64
C THR A 58 1.36 18.54 3.95
N ARG A 59 0.70 17.39 3.81
CA ARG A 59 -0.55 17.25 3.06
C ARG A 59 -1.54 16.33 3.78
N SER A 60 -2.80 16.74 3.84
CA SER A 60 -3.92 15.88 4.22
C SER A 60 -4.28 14.87 3.11
N ALA A 61 -5.08 13.86 3.44
CA ALA A 61 -5.62 12.90 2.47
C ALA A 61 -6.27 13.58 1.25
N LEU A 62 -7.09 14.62 1.50
CA LEU A 62 -7.76 15.38 0.46
C LEU A 62 -6.76 16.14 -0.42
N GLN A 63 -5.77 16.80 0.17
CA GLN A 63 -4.73 17.51 -0.60
C GLN A 63 -3.86 16.57 -1.44
N ILE A 64 -3.61 15.34 -0.97
CA ILE A 64 -2.91 14.32 -1.77
C ILE A 64 -3.77 13.94 -2.99
N ALA A 65 -5.06 13.69 -2.77
CA ALA A 65 -6.00 13.34 -3.85
C ALA A 65 -6.15 14.48 -4.87
N ASP A 66 -6.36 15.72 -4.40
CA ASP A 66 -6.49 16.91 -5.24
C ASP A 66 -5.21 17.16 -6.04
N ARG A 67 -4.03 17.08 -5.41
CA ARG A 67 -2.75 17.25 -6.11
C ARG A 67 -2.54 16.17 -7.18
N SER A 68 -2.93 14.92 -6.91
CA SER A 68 -2.88 13.85 -7.91
C SER A 68 -3.81 14.15 -9.10
N ALA A 69 -5.02 14.64 -8.83
CA ALA A 69 -6.00 15.00 -9.86
C ALA A 69 -5.53 16.18 -10.72
N ASP A 70 -5.00 17.24 -10.09
CA ASP A 70 -4.45 18.42 -10.78
C ASP A 70 -3.29 18.05 -11.73
N LEU A 71 -2.48 17.08 -11.33
CA LEU A 71 -1.38 16.56 -12.14
C LEU A 71 -1.85 15.58 -13.22
N GLY A 72 -3.15 15.26 -13.28
CA GLY A 72 -3.69 14.22 -14.17
C GLY A 72 -3.05 12.85 -13.92
N ALA A 73 -2.67 12.59 -12.67
CA ALA A 73 -1.96 11.40 -12.26
C ALA A 73 -2.92 10.41 -11.60
N SER A 74 -2.77 9.13 -11.93
CA SER A 74 -3.27 8.06 -11.08
C SER A 74 -2.25 7.76 -9.98
N PHE A 75 -2.72 7.55 -8.76
CA PHE A 75 -1.89 7.25 -7.60
C PHE A 75 -2.50 6.08 -6.82
N TRP A 76 -1.66 5.15 -6.36
CA TRP A 76 -2.13 3.98 -5.61
C TRP A 76 -1.08 3.47 -4.63
N SER A 77 -1.54 2.77 -3.60
CA SER A 77 -0.71 2.04 -2.67
C SER A 77 -1.39 0.74 -2.26
N ARG A 78 -0.62 -0.35 -2.20
CA ARG A 78 -1.14 -1.69 -1.88
C ARG A 78 -0.05 -2.59 -1.32
N ALA A 79 -0.45 -3.66 -0.65
CA ALA A 79 0.44 -4.75 -0.28
C ALA A 79 -0.05 -6.07 -0.89
N SER A 80 0.89 -6.93 -1.25
CA SER A 80 0.70 -8.35 -1.58
C SER A 80 1.29 -9.22 -0.46
N MET A 81 1.46 -10.51 -0.72
CA MET A 81 2.14 -11.43 0.21
C MET A 81 3.58 -11.01 0.52
N ASP A 82 4.33 -10.64 -0.51
CA ASP A 82 5.80 -10.46 -0.40
C ASP A 82 6.27 -9.04 -0.71
N SER A 83 5.34 -8.16 -1.06
CA SER A 83 5.70 -6.80 -1.47
C SER A 83 4.67 -5.76 -1.10
N SER A 84 5.14 -4.53 -0.91
CA SER A 84 4.32 -3.34 -0.76
C SER A 84 4.71 -2.38 -1.86
N LEU A 85 3.72 -1.73 -2.45
CA LEU A 85 3.88 -0.86 -3.60
C LEU A 85 3.25 0.50 -3.32
N VAL A 86 3.95 1.55 -3.70
CA VAL A 86 3.40 2.90 -3.91
C VAL A 86 3.68 3.26 -5.35
N GLY A 87 2.64 3.51 -6.14
CA GLY A 87 2.76 3.66 -7.58
C GLY A 87 1.99 4.85 -8.11
N THR A 88 2.45 5.30 -9.27
CA THR A 88 1.83 6.40 -9.98
C THR A 88 2.01 6.27 -11.50
N GLN A 89 1.12 6.90 -12.25
CA GLN A 89 1.23 7.07 -13.69
C GLN A 89 0.72 8.45 -14.07
N ALA A 90 1.48 9.16 -14.89
CA ALA A 90 1.17 10.52 -15.33
C ALA A 90 1.79 10.83 -16.70
N LEU A 91 1.43 11.99 -17.26
CA LEU A 91 2.08 12.51 -18.46
C LEU A 91 3.53 12.92 -18.15
N THR A 92 4.45 12.71 -19.11
CA THR A 92 5.89 12.98 -18.93
C THR A 92 6.17 14.39 -18.39
N ARG A 93 5.42 15.40 -18.85
CA ARG A 93 5.56 16.80 -18.40
C ARG A 93 5.27 17.02 -16.91
N ASN A 94 4.43 16.18 -16.31
CA ASN A 94 4.01 16.28 -14.91
C ASN A 94 4.77 15.28 -14.02
N PHE A 95 5.55 14.38 -14.62
CA PHE A 95 6.20 13.30 -13.90
C PHE A 95 7.14 13.75 -12.76
N PRO A 96 7.93 14.85 -12.88
CA PRO A 96 8.73 15.35 -11.77
C PRO A 96 7.89 15.64 -10.51
N ASP A 97 6.78 16.37 -10.66
CA ASP A 97 5.87 16.74 -9.56
C ASP A 97 5.18 15.52 -8.95
N VAL A 98 4.80 14.56 -9.81
CA VAL A 98 4.13 13.33 -9.38
C VAL A 98 5.10 12.41 -8.62
N LEU A 99 6.38 12.38 -9.04
CA LEU A 99 7.43 11.65 -8.34
C LEU A 99 7.72 12.27 -6.97
N GLU A 100 7.66 13.60 -6.84
CA GLU A 100 7.75 14.29 -5.55
C GLU A 100 6.58 13.90 -4.63
N LEU A 101 5.35 13.88 -5.15
CA LEU A 101 4.18 13.43 -4.37
C LEU A 101 4.33 11.97 -3.92
N LEU A 102 4.85 11.10 -4.79
CA LEU A 102 5.12 9.70 -4.44
C LEU A 102 6.16 9.60 -3.31
N ALA A 103 7.23 10.39 -3.37
CA ALA A 103 8.24 10.43 -2.33
C ALA A 103 7.68 10.94 -1.00
N ASP A 104 6.87 12.00 -1.00
CA ASP A 104 6.24 12.54 0.22
C ASP A 104 5.32 11.51 0.89
N VAL A 105 4.47 10.85 0.11
CA VAL A 105 3.54 9.81 0.59
C VAL A 105 4.29 8.59 1.15
N ALA A 106 5.41 8.20 0.53
CA ALA A 106 6.19 7.06 0.99
C ALA A 106 7.02 7.36 2.25
N LEU A 107 7.58 8.58 2.34
CA LEU A 107 8.60 8.93 3.35
C LEU A 107 8.08 9.75 4.52
N HIS A 108 6.92 10.38 4.42
CA HIS A 108 6.42 11.31 5.44
C HIS A 108 4.99 11.02 5.91
N ALA A 109 4.51 9.79 5.79
CA ALA A 109 3.17 9.41 6.23
C ALA A 109 2.98 9.63 7.75
N THR A 110 1.86 10.26 8.14
CA THR A 110 1.61 10.64 9.55
C THR A 110 0.61 9.76 10.29
N PHE A 111 -0.12 8.91 9.55
CA PHE A 111 -1.15 8.00 10.06
C PHE A 111 -2.17 8.72 10.96
N PRO A 112 -2.99 9.66 10.43
CA PRO A 112 -3.94 10.42 11.25
C PRO A 112 -5.01 9.52 11.88
N ASN A 113 -5.27 9.66 13.18
CA ASN A 113 -6.24 8.81 13.90
C ASN A 113 -7.65 8.82 13.27
N ALA A 114 -8.12 9.99 12.82
CA ALA A 114 -9.41 10.10 12.16
C ALA A 114 -9.48 9.25 10.87
N GLU A 115 -8.40 9.25 10.09
CA GLU A 115 -8.31 8.47 8.86
C GLU A 115 -8.14 6.97 9.15
N ILE A 116 -7.40 6.59 10.20
CA ILE A 116 -7.31 5.19 10.64
C ILE A 116 -8.70 4.65 10.91
N GLU A 117 -9.51 5.35 11.69
CA GLU A 117 -10.85 4.88 12.05
C GLU A 117 -11.81 4.90 10.86
N ARG A 118 -11.67 5.86 9.95
CA ARG A 118 -12.43 5.89 8.69
C ARG A 118 -12.09 4.68 7.81
N VAL A 119 -10.81 4.44 7.55
CA VAL A 119 -10.33 3.29 6.75
C VAL A 119 -10.63 1.96 7.44
N ARG A 120 -10.58 1.89 8.78
CA ARG A 120 -10.97 0.69 9.53
C ARG A 120 -12.44 0.34 9.31
N LYS A 121 -13.33 1.33 9.29
CA LYS A 121 -14.75 1.13 8.98
C LYS A 121 -14.95 0.67 7.53
N GLU A 122 -14.25 1.27 6.57
CA GLU A 122 -14.29 0.81 5.16
C GLU A 122 -13.86 -0.66 5.04
N ARG A 123 -12.77 -1.03 5.71
CA ARG A 123 -12.25 -2.42 5.73
C ARG A 123 -13.21 -3.39 6.41
N ALA A 124 -13.84 -2.99 7.51
CA ALA A 124 -14.83 -3.81 8.18
C ALA A 124 -16.06 -4.05 7.28
N ALA A 125 -16.50 -3.04 6.53
CA ALA A 125 -17.57 -3.20 5.55
C ALA A 125 -17.15 -4.12 4.39
N ALA A 126 -15.92 -3.97 3.88
CA ALA A 126 -15.38 -4.85 2.84
C ALA A 126 -15.34 -6.32 3.29
N LEU A 127 -14.93 -6.60 4.53
CA LEU A 127 -14.96 -7.96 5.10
C LEU A 127 -16.37 -8.57 5.18
N VAL A 128 -17.40 -7.74 5.36
CA VAL A 128 -18.79 -8.20 5.31
C VAL A 128 -19.17 -8.53 3.87
N GLN A 129 -18.86 -7.63 2.94
CA GLN A 129 -19.17 -7.79 1.52
C GLN A 129 -18.45 -9.00 0.88
N GLU A 130 -17.21 -9.30 1.28
CA GLU A 130 -16.45 -10.46 0.79
C GLU A 130 -17.15 -11.80 1.08
N LYS A 131 -18.05 -11.86 2.07
CA LYS A 131 -18.82 -13.08 2.37
C LYS A 131 -19.89 -13.37 1.32
N ASP A 132 -20.33 -12.34 0.61
CA ASP A 132 -21.35 -12.45 -0.43
C ASP A 132 -20.73 -12.63 -1.82
N ASP A 133 -19.39 -12.57 -1.93
CA ASP A 133 -18.65 -12.81 -3.17
C ASP A 133 -18.06 -14.23 -3.21
N PRO A 134 -18.57 -15.15 -4.06
CA PRO A 134 -18.14 -16.55 -4.08
C PRO A 134 -16.64 -16.73 -4.35
N PHE A 135 -16.03 -15.84 -5.14
CA PHE A 135 -14.61 -15.91 -5.46
C PHE A 135 -13.72 -15.54 -4.26
N SER A 136 -14.12 -14.52 -3.51
CA SER A 136 -13.48 -14.11 -2.25
C SER A 136 -13.57 -15.22 -1.21
N VAL A 137 -14.77 -15.84 -1.06
CA VAL A 137 -14.95 -16.99 -0.16
C VAL A 137 -14.06 -18.16 -0.57
N ALA A 138 -14.05 -18.54 -1.85
CA ALA A 138 -13.20 -19.62 -2.36
C ALA A 138 -11.71 -19.35 -2.13
N THR A 139 -11.26 -18.12 -2.42
CA THR A 139 -9.87 -17.70 -2.23
C THR A 139 -9.47 -17.77 -0.75
N ARG A 140 -10.34 -17.34 0.16
CA ARG A 140 -10.09 -17.42 1.61
C ARG A 140 -9.93 -18.86 2.08
N VAL A 141 -10.87 -19.74 1.71
CA VAL A 141 -10.81 -21.16 2.06
C VAL A 141 -9.55 -21.81 1.49
N MET A 142 -9.24 -21.54 0.22
CA MET A 142 -8.04 -22.04 -0.46
C MET A 142 -6.76 -21.61 0.27
N ARG A 143 -6.61 -20.31 0.59
CA ARG A 143 -5.42 -19.80 1.30
C ARG A 143 -5.25 -20.45 2.67
N THR A 144 -6.32 -20.54 3.46
CA THR A 144 -6.26 -21.21 4.77
C THR A 144 -5.92 -22.69 4.64
N ALA A 145 -6.44 -23.40 3.62
CA ALA A 145 -6.15 -24.81 3.39
C ALA A 145 -4.70 -25.05 2.94
N LEU A 146 -4.15 -24.16 2.11
CA LEU A 146 -2.78 -24.29 1.57
C LEU A 146 -1.70 -23.94 2.60
N TYR A 147 -1.87 -22.83 3.33
CA TYR A 147 -0.85 -22.30 4.22
C TYR A 147 -1.08 -22.65 5.70
N GLY A 148 -2.27 -23.14 6.04
CA GLY A 148 -2.69 -23.39 7.41
C GLY A 148 -3.25 -22.13 8.10
N PRO A 149 -3.91 -22.31 9.26
CA PRO A 149 -4.66 -21.25 9.94
C PRO A 149 -3.79 -20.21 10.66
N HIS A 150 -2.49 -20.45 10.81
CA HIS A 150 -1.57 -19.60 11.57
C HIS A 150 -0.48 -18.95 10.70
N HIS A 151 -0.35 -19.34 9.43
CA HIS A 151 0.63 -18.74 8.54
C HIS A 151 0.09 -17.40 8.01
N PRO A 152 0.91 -16.33 7.90
CA PRO A 152 0.43 -15.02 7.44
C PRO A 152 -0.31 -15.04 6.09
N TYR A 153 0.12 -15.87 5.15
CA TYR A 153 -0.56 -16.05 3.84
C TYR A 153 -1.90 -16.79 3.91
N GLY A 154 -2.18 -17.48 5.02
CA GLY A 154 -3.45 -18.15 5.27
C GLY A 154 -4.60 -17.20 5.58
N TYR A 155 -4.29 -15.94 5.89
CA TYR A 155 -5.28 -14.89 6.18
C TYR A 155 -5.69 -14.10 4.93
N PRO A 156 -6.90 -13.48 4.95
CA PRO A 156 -7.27 -12.49 3.94
C PRO A 156 -6.32 -11.29 3.94
N ASP A 157 -6.07 -10.71 2.76
CA ASP A 157 -5.13 -9.59 2.62
C ASP A 157 -5.57 -8.35 3.43
N ILE A 158 -6.87 -8.12 3.59
CA ILE A 158 -7.42 -7.01 4.38
C ILE A 158 -7.51 -7.29 5.89
N GLY A 159 -7.15 -8.50 6.33
CA GLY A 159 -7.14 -8.94 7.73
C GLY A 159 -8.40 -9.68 8.15
N THR A 160 -8.69 -9.67 9.45
CA THR A 160 -9.92 -10.22 10.04
C THR A 160 -10.63 -9.14 10.85
N ALA A 161 -11.88 -9.39 11.25
CA ALA A 161 -12.64 -8.45 12.07
C ALA A 161 -12.00 -8.24 13.46
N GLU A 162 -11.25 -9.23 13.94
CA GLU A 162 -10.52 -9.22 15.21
C GLU A 162 -9.17 -8.51 15.11
N SER A 163 -8.49 -8.58 13.95
CA SER A 163 -7.18 -7.95 13.75
C SER A 163 -7.29 -6.47 13.36
N LEU A 164 -8.25 -6.09 12.50
CA LEU A 164 -8.87 -4.75 12.59
C LEU A 164 -9.41 -4.61 14.03
N LYS A 165 -9.80 -3.49 14.62
CA LYS A 165 -9.95 -3.40 16.11
C LYS A 165 -8.62 -3.55 16.88
N ALA A 166 -7.84 -4.62 16.72
CA ALA A 166 -6.60 -4.83 17.47
C ALA A 166 -5.42 -3.99 16.94
N ILE A 167 -5.31 -3.78 15.63
CA ILE A 167 -4.25 -2.97 15.01
C ILE A 167 -4.37 -1.52 15.50
N SER A 168 -3.33 -1.02 16.17
CA SER A 168 -3.23 0.36 16.65
C SER A 168 -2.50 1.26 15.65
N ARG A 169 -2.45 2.58 15.93
CA ARG A 169 -1.65 3.52 15.14
C ARG A 169 -0.16 3.20 15.24
N GLU A 170 0.30 2.85 16.43
CA GLU A 170 1.70 2.51 16.71
C GLU A 170 2.14 1.30 15.89
N ASP A 171 1.26 0.30 15.73
CA ASP A 171 1.54 -0.85 14.85
C ASP A 171 1.74 -0.44 13.39
N LEU A 172 0.90 0.46 12.87
CA LEU A 172 0.99 0.96 11.50
C LEU A 172 2.30 1.73 11.29
N VAL A 173 2.62 2.63 12.22
CA VAL A 173 3.85 3.44 12.20
C VAL A 173 5.08 2.55 12.31
N LYS A 174 5.08 1.58 13.22
CA LYS A 174 6.18 0.63 13.40
C LYS A 174 6.39 -0.21 12.14
N PHE A 175 5.33 -0.77 11.58
CA PHE A 175 5.40 -1.55 10.34
C PHE A 175 5.97 -0.70 9.19
N TRP A 176 5.53 0.55 9.08
CA TRP A 176 6.06 1.49 8.10
C TRP A 176 7.56 1.72 8.29
N GLN A 177 8.01 2.08 9.49
CA GLN A 177 9.43 2.33 9.78
C GLN A 177 10.36 1.13 9.59
N GLU A 178 9.85 -0.09 9.82
CA GLU A 178 10.65 -1.32 9.70
C GLU A 178 10.75 -1.85 8.25
N HIS A 179 9.82 -1.44 7.36
CA HIS A 179 9.64 -2.10 6.07
C HIS A 179 9.59 -1.17 4.84
N TYR A 180 9.52 0.14 5.03
CA TYR A 180 9.47 1.16 3.96
C TYR A 180 10.77 1.95 3.90
#